data_AF-A0A3D3ABL2-F1
#
_entry.id   AF-A0A3D3ABL2-F1
#
_cell.length_a   1.000
_cell.length_b   1.000
_cell.length_c   1.000
_cell.angle_alpha   90.00
_cell.angle_beta   90.00
_cell.angle_gamma   90.00
#
_symmetry.space_group_name_H-M   'P 1'
#
loop_
_entity.id
_entity.type
_entity.pdbx_description
1 polymer ?
#
loop_
_entity_poly.entity_id
_entity_poly.type
_entity_poly.pdbx_seq_one_letter_code
_entity_poly.pdbx_strand_id
1 'polypeptide(L)'
;TALKIPYATFFAPNPKITADEAPLNMRVAMALAAGLCLVIGLYPGALYALLPYEVTYKVWDSGHVLGELQLLAFVALAFTLMVRRGIYPLHADRTIIYTDWLTRRAMPLMVMAISTPMMKIWNGVKERFIQLMLRAIRTSEEASRATGLASGVASTGAAAGIFLAVFALILLIRVFM
;
A
#
# COMPACT_ATOMS: atom_id res chain seq x y z
N THR A 1 30.67 -2.32 1.71
CA THR A 1 29.24 -2.35 1.31
C THR A 1 28.93 -1.50 0.09
N ALA A 2 29.73 -0.48 -0.26
CA ALA A 2 29.55 0.26 -1.52
C ALA A 2 30.23 -0.40 -2.73
N LEU A 3 31.49 -0.83 -2.64
CA LEU A 3 32.24 -1.34 -3.81
C LEU A 3 31.93 -2.81 -4.15
N LYS A 4 31.50 -3.58 -3.14
CA LYS A 4 31.25 -5.02 -3.22
C LYS A 4 30.16 -5.38 -4.22
N ILE A 5 29.03 -4.68 -4.14
CA ILE A 5 27.84 -4.97 -4.93
C ILE A 5 28.07 -4.60 -6.40
N PRO A 6 28.52 -3.37 -6.75
CA PRO A 6 28.83 -3.02 -8.14
C PRO A 6 29.88 -3.93 -8.77
N TYR A 7 30.95 -4.29 -8.04
CA TYR A 7 31.94 -5.23 -8.57
C TYR A 7 31.30 -6.58 -8.91
N ALA A 8 30.46 -7.13 -8.02
CA ALA A 8 29.77 -8.38 -8.25
C ALA A 8 28.70 -8.28 -9.35
N THR A 9 28.04 -7.14 -9.51
CA THR A 9 26.99 -6.95 -10.52
C THR A 9 27.55 -6.74 -11.93
N PHE A 10 28.66 -6.00 -12.07
CA PHE A 10 29.20 -5.64 -13.39
C PHE A 10 30.39 -6.49 -13.85
N PHE A 11 31.22 -6.97 -12.93
CA PHE A 11 32.51 -7.61 -13.26
C PHE A 11 32.59 -9.09 -12.87
N ALA A 12 31.59 -9.65 -12.17
CA ALA A 12 31.57 -11.08 -11.89
C ALA A 12 31.21 -11.87 -13.17
N PRO A 13 31.93 -12.96 -13.47
CA PRO A 13 31.58 -13.82 -14.60
C PRO A 13 30.19 -14.43 -14.42
N ASN A 14 29.24 -14.11 -15.30
CA ASN A 14 27.92 -14.73 -15.34
C ASN A 14 27.54 -15.10 -16.78
N PRO A 15 27.70 -16.37 -17.20
CA PRO A 15 27.37 -16.81 -18.55
C PRO A 15 25.88 -17.12 -18.78
N LYS A 16 25.02 -16.98 -17.76
CA LYS A 16 23.64 -17.50 -17.80
C LYS A 16 22.57 -16.46 -18.14
N ILE A 17 22.89 -15.17 -18.13
CA ILE A 17 21.90 -14.09 -18.27
C ILE A 17 22.40 -13.08 -19.31
N THR A 18 21.68 -12.96 -20.42
CA THR A 18 21.76 -11.83 -21.34
C THR A 18 20.76 -10.77 -20.86
N ALA A 19 21.26 -9.66 -20.31
CA ALA A 19 20.40 -8.58 -19.82
C ALA A 19 20.10 -7.59 -20.95
N ASP A 20 18.82 -7.39 -21.26
CA ASP A 20 18.38 -6.33 -22.16
C ASP A 20 18.43 -4.96 -21.46
N GLU A 21 18.65 -3.91 -22.25
CA GLU A 21 18.66 -2.54 -21.74
C GLU A 21 17.26 -2.09 -21.29
N ALA A 22 17.23 -1.29 -20.21
CA ALA A 22 15.98 -0.78 -19.65
C ALA A 22 15.19 0.06 -20.68
N PRO A 23 13.85 0.02 -20.66
CA PRO A 23 13.02 0.78 -21.59
C PRO A 23 13.29 2.29 -21.48
N LEU A 24 13.11 3.02 -22.58
CA LEU A 24 13.49 4.44 -22.70
C LEU A 24 12.89 5.30 -21.59
N ASN A 25 11.61 5.10 -21.25
CA ASN A 25 10.94 5.84 -20.18
C ASN A 25 11.64 5.68 -18.82
N MET A 26 12.14 4.48 -18.53
CA MET A 26 12.88 4.19 -17.29
C MET A 26 14.25 4.89 -17.29
N ARG A 27 14.95 4.89 -18.43
CA ARG A 27 16.24 5.58 -18.58
C ARG A 27 16.11 7.09 -18.41
N VAL A 28 15.07 7.70 -18.99
CA VAL A 28 14.81 9.14 -18.85
C VAL A 28 14.50 9.49 -17.39
N ALA A 29 13.66 8.69 -16.71
CA ALA A 29 13.38 8.90 -15.30
C ALA A 29 14.65 8.78 -14.43
N MET A 30 15.50 7.78 -14.68
CA MET A 30 16.77 7.61 -13.98
C MET A 30 17.74 8.77 -14.25
N ALA A 31 17.82 9.25 -15.49
CA ALA A 31 18.68 10.37 -15.86
C ALA A 31 18.23 11.68 -15.18
N LEU A 32 16.93 11.95 -15.13
CA LEU A 32 16.38 13.11 -14.42
C LEU A 32 16.66 13.04 -12.92
N ALA A 33 16.43 11.88 -12.30
CA ALA A 33 16.71 11.67 -10.88
C ALA A 33 18.21 11.83 -10.57
N ALA A 34 19.09 11.25 -11.40
CA ALA A 34 20.53 11.40 -11.26
C ALA A 34 20.97 12.88 -11.42
N GLY A 35 20.41 13.59 -12.41
CA GLY A 35 20.65 15.01 -12.61
C GLY A 35 20.26 15.83 -11.39
N LEU A 36 19.10 15.56 -10.80
CA LEU A 36 18.65 16.22 -9.57
C LEU A 36 19.59 15.95 -8.39
N CYS A 37 20.02 14.69 -8.20
CA CYS A 37 20.99 14.33 -7.16
C CYS A 37 22.32 15.07 -7.33
N LEU A 38 22.82 15.20 -8.56
CA LEU A 38 24.04 15.93 -8.87
C LEU A 38 23.90 17.43 -8.57
N VAL A 39 22.78 18.03 -8.98
CA VAL A 39 22.52 19.47 -8.72
C VAL A 39 22.47 19.75 -7.21
N ILE A 40 21.73 18.93 -6.45
CA ILE A 40 21.61 19.08 -4.99
C ILE A 40 22.97 18.86 -4.30
N GLY A 41 23.75 17.89 -4.75
CA GLY A 41 25.07 17.58 -4.18
C GLY A 41 26.13 18.62 -4.49
N LEU A 42 26.15 19.17 -5.71
CA LEU A 42 27.11 20.20 -6.12
C LEU A 42 26.76 21.57 -5.55
N TYR A 43 25.47 21.90 -5.50
CA TYR A 43 24.97 23.20 -5.04
C TYR A 43 24.02 23.06 -3.83
N PRO A 44 24.55 22.75 -2.63
CA PRO A 44 23.72 22.60 -1.42
C PRO A 44 23.10 23.93 -0.96
N GLY A 45 23.62 25.07 -1.44
CA GLY A 45 23.12 26.41 -1.12
C GLY A 45 21.65 26.61 -1.48
N ALA A 46 21.16 25.96 -2.55
CA ALA A 46 19.73 26.00 -2.90
C ALA A 46 18.85 25.41 -1.78
N LEU A 47 19.30 24.35 -1.10
CA LEU A 47 18.57 23.77 0.03
C LEU A 47 18.73 24.62 1.29
N TYR A 48 19.93 25.13 1.56
CA TYR A 48 20.20 25.94 2.75
C TYR A 48 19.43 27.26 2.75
N ALA A 49 19.14 27.83 1.58
CA ALA A 49 18.30 29.03 1.47
C ALA A 49 16.84 28.81 1.89
N LEU A 50 16.35 27.57 1.89
CA LEU A 50 15.00 27.24 2.38
C LEU A 50 14.94 27.07 3.90
N LEU A 51 16.08 26.96 4.58
CA LEU A 51 16.10 26.76 6.02
C LEU A 51 15.87 28.09 6.75
N PRO A 52 15.03 28.11 7.80
CA PRO A 52 14.74 29.31 8.59
C PRO A 52 15.90 29.75 9.50
N TYR A 53 16.94 28.91 9.66
CA TYR A 53 18.11 29.18 10.48
C TYR A 53 19.39 29.13 9.65
N GLU A 54 20.36 29.97 9.99
CA GLU A 54 21.62 30.07 9.27
C GLU A 54 22.50 28.83 9.48
N VAL A 55 22.96 28.24 8.37
CA VAL A 55 23.82 27.04 8.37
C VAL A 55 25.21 27.42 7.86
N THR A 56 26.19 27.47 8.77
CA THR A 56 27.61 27.77 8.45
C THR A 56 28.41 26.50 8.11
N TYR A 57 27.81 25.54 7.40
CA TYR A 57 28.48 24.28 7.04
C TYR A 57 29.08 24.36 5.63
N LYS A 58 30.41 24.18 5.53
CA LYS A 58 31.14 24.16 4.26
C LYS A 58 31.35 22.72 3.78
N VAL A 59 30.46 22.24 2.91
CA VAL A 59 30.50 20.87 2.34
C VAL A 59 31.80 20.60 1.57
N TRP A 60 32.29 21.59 0.83
CA TRP A 60 33.47 21.49 -0.05
C TRP A 60 34.78 21.89 0.63
N ASP A 61 34.86 21.71 1.95
CA ASP A 61 36.09 21.97 2.68
C ASP A 61 37.17 20.93 2.36
N SER A 62 38.43 21.38 2.24
CA SER A 62 39.53 20.51 1.82
C SER A 62 39.76 19.35 2.77
N GLY A 63 39.54 19.55 4.07
CA GLY A 63 39.68 18.48 5.07
C GLY A 63 38.65 17.37 4.88
N HIS A 64 37.40 17.74 4.65
CA HIS A 64 36.31 16.79 4.41
C HIS A 64 36.53 15.99 3.13
N VAL A 65 36.81 16.67 2.02
CA VAL A 65 37.02 16.02 0.72
C VAL A 65 38.23 15.08 0.76
N LEU A 66 39.33 15.52 1.37
CA LEU A 66 40.54 14.71 1.46
C LEU A 66 40.33 13.47 2.34
N GLY A 67 39.63 13.61 3.46
CA GLY A 67 39.30 12.49 4.34
C GLY A 67 38.46 11.42 3.63
N GLU A 68 37.42 11.83 2.91
CA GLU A 68 36.57 10.92 2.14
C GLU A 68 37.32 10.25 0.98
N LEU A 69 38.16 11.01 0.24
CA LEU A 69 39.02 10.46 -0.80
C LEU A 69 40.01 9.41 -0.24
N GLN A 70 40.60 9.69 0.92
CA GLN A 70 41.50 8.76 1.60
C GLN A 70 40.77 7.46 1.99
N LEU A 71 39.60 7.58 2.62
CA LEU A 71 38.78 6.42 2.99
C LEU A 71 38.39 5.60 1.75
N LEU A 72 37.94 6.26 0.68
CA LEU A 72 37.57 5.60 -0.56
C LEU A 72 38.76 4.87 -1.19
N ALA A 73 39.94 5.50 -1.21
CA ALA A 73 41.17 4.91 -1.73
C ALA A 73 41.59 3.67 -0.92
N PHE A 74 41.56 3.72 0.41
CA PHE A 74 41.89 2.56 1.25
C PHE A 74 40.87 1.42 1.11
N VAL A 75 39.58 1.72 1.02
CA VAL A 75 38.54 0.72 0.77
C VAL A 75 38.73 0.06 -0.61
N ALA A 76 39.01 0.85 -1.64
CA ALA A 76 39.29 0.35 -2.99
C ALA A 76 40.53 -0.55 -3.01
N LEU A 77 41.61 -0.14 -2.33
CA LEU A 77 42.85 -0.91 -2.22
C LEU A 77 42.62 -2.23 -1.47
N ALA A 78 41.99 -2.18 -0.28
CA ALA A 78 41.70 -3.38 0.51
C ALA A 78 40.81 -4.36 -0.25
N PHE A 79 39.78 -3.86 -0.94
CA PHE A 79 38.91 -4.68 -1.78
C PHE A 79 39.66 -5.32 -2.94
N THR A 80 40.49 -4.55 -3.65
CA THR A 80 41.30 -5.04 -4.78
C THR A 80 42.27 -6.12 -4.33
N LEU A 81 42.94 -5.94 -3.18
CA LEU A 81 43.82 -6.95 -2.60
C LEU A 81 43.07 -8.24 -2.21
N MET A 82 41.88 -8.11 -1.62
CA MET A 82 41.04 -9.26 -1.24
C MET A 82 40.57 -10.06 -2.46
N VAL A 83 40.17 -9.36 -3.54
CA VAL A 83 39.81 -9.98 -4.82
C VAL A 83 41.02 -10.67 -5.46
N ARG A 84 42.17 -10.00 -5.51
CA ARG A 84 43.43 -10.56 -6.07
C ARG A 84 43.92 -11.79 -5.29
N ARG A 85 43.71 -11.83 -3.97
CA ARG A 85 44.08 -12.97 -3.13
C ARG A 85 43.09 -14.14 -3.18
N GLY A 86 41.97 -14.02 -3.90
CA GLY A 86 40.98 -15.09 -4.02
C GLY A 86 40.20 -15.39 -2.73
N ILE A 87 40.37 -14.58 -1.67
CA ILE A 87 39.67 -14.72 -0.39
C ILE A 87 38.19 -14.33 -0.52
N TYR A 88 37.84 -13.63 -1.60
CA TYR A 88 36.52 -13.07 -1.81
C TYR A 88 35.54 -14.09 -2.44
N PRO A 89 34.55 -14.62 -1.71
CA PRO A 89 33.52 -15.48 -2.30
C PRO A 89 32.57 -14.64 -3.16
N LEU A 90 32.69 -14.79 -4.48
CA LEU A 90 31.83 -14.12 -5.48
C LEU A 90 30.37 -14.62 -5.41
N HIS A 91 30.18 -15.91 -5.10
CA HIS A 91 28.90 -16.58 -5.05
C HIS A 91 28.72 -17.12 -3.63
N ALA A 92 28.02 -16.35 -2.79
CA ALA A 92 27.54 -16.88 -1.53
C ALA A 92 26.17 -17.50 -1.79
N ASP A 93 26.05 -18.82 -1.59
CA ASP A 93 24.75 -19.49 -1.60
C ASP A 93 23.91 -18.92 -0.47
N ARG A 94 23.04 -17.97 -0.84
CA ARG A 94 22.06 -17.36 0.05
C ARG A 94 20.70 -17.70 -0.50
N THR A 95 19.95 -18.47 0.27
CA THR A 95 18.54 -18.69 0.01
C THR A 95 17.80 -17.38 0.26
N ILE A 96 17.49 -16.66 -0.82
CA ILE A 96 16.65 -15.46 -0.74
C ILE A 96 15.23 -15.93 -0.46
N ILE A 97 14.71 -15.59 0.72
CA ILE A 97 13.31 -15.85 1.06
C ILE A 97 12.47 -14.83 0.28
N TYR A 98 11.71 -15.32 -0.71
CA TYR A 98 10.87 -14.48 -1.55
C TYR A 98 9.60 -14.06 -0.81
N THR A 99 9.71 -13.05 0.06
CA THR A 99 8.55 -12.44 0.71
C THR A 99 7.62 -11.75 -0.30
N ASP A 100 8.15 -11.27 -1.43
CA ASP A 100 7.36 -10.64 -2.51
C ASP A 100 6.34 -11.62 -3.14
N TRP A 101 6.59 -12.93 -3.10
CA TRP A 101 5.59 -13.93 -3.53
C TRP A 101 4.39 -13.98 -2.58
N LEU A 102 4.62 -13.81 -1.27
CA LEU A 102 3.57 -13.81 -0.26
C LEU A 102 2.61 -12.63 -0.48
N THR A 103 3.15 -11.44 -0.77
CA THR A 103 2.34 -10.24 -1.01
C THR A 103 1.70 -10.25 -2.40
N ARG A 104 2.42 -10.63 -3.46
CA ARG A 104 1.89 -10.59 -4.83
C ARG A 104 0.94 -11.73 -5.16
N ARG A 105 1.11 -12.91 -4.55
CA ARG A 105 0.39 -14.12 -4.95
C ARG A 105 -0.48 -14.67 -3.84
N ALA A 106 0.08 -14.96 -2.67
CA ALA A 106 -0.66 -15.62 -1.60
C ALA A 106 -1.77 -14.72 -1.03
N MET A 107 -1.47 -13.45 -0.76
CA MET A 107 -2.40 -12.50 -0.18
C MET A 107 -3.65 -12.24 -1.05
N PRO A 108 -3.55 -11.89 -2.35
CA PRO A 108 -4.74 -11.68 -3.17
C PRO A 108 -5.54 -12.97 -3.37
N LEU A 109 -4.89 -14.14 -3.46
CA LEU A 109 -5.58 -15.44 -3.53
C LEU A 109 -6.41 -15.70 -2.27
N MET A 110 -5.84 -15.46 -1.07
CA MET A 110 -6.57 -15.61 0.19
C MET A 110 -7.72 -14.62 0.32
N VAL A 111 -7.50 -13.35 -0.04
CA VAL A 111 -8.55 -12.32 -0.02
C VAL A 111 -9.68 -12.68 -0.97
N MET A 112 -9.38 -13.14 -2.19
CA MET A 112 -10.41 -13.57 -3.15
C MET A 112 -11.16 -14.82 -2.67
N ALA A 113 -10.46 -15.79 -2.09
CA ALA A 113 -11.06 -17.02 -1.56
C ALA A 113 -12.06 -16.74 -0.41
N ILE A 114 -11.82 -15.72 0.41
CA ILE A 114 -12.69 -15.35 1.53
C ILE A 114 -13.81 -14.38 1.09
N SER A 115 -13.46 -13.36 0.29
CA SER A 115 -14.41 -12.31 -0.10
C SER A 115 -15.51 -12.82 -1.05
N THR A 116 -15.21 -13.76 -1.94
CA THR A 116 -16.19 -14.27 -2.90
C THR A 116 -17.36 -15.04 -2.27
N PRO A 117 -17.18 -16.00 -1.34
CA PRO A 117 -18.31 -16.63 -0.65
C PRO A 117 -19.04 -15.66 0.26
N MET A 118 -18.30 -14.78 0.97
CA MET A 118 -18.88 -13.76 1.85
C MET A 118 -19.84 -12.83 1.09
N MET A 119 -19.43 -12.36 -0.09
CA MET A 119 -20.27 -11.50 -0.94
C MET A 119 -21.50 -12.24 -1.49
N LYS A 120 -21.37 -13.52 -1.85
CA LYS A 120 -22.52 -14.33 -2.31
C LYS A 120 -23.54 -14.53 -1.20
N ILE A 121 -23.08 -14.84 0.01
CA ILE A 121 -23.94 -14.99 1.20
C ILE A 121 -24.64 -13.67 1.50
N TRP A 122 -23.89 -12.56 1.53
CA TRP A 122 -24.42 -11.24 1.81
C TRP A 122 -25.49 -10.81 0.80
N ASN A 123 -25.22 -10.99 -0.49
CA ASN A 123 -26.17 -10.67 -1.54
C ASN A 123 -27.43 -11.56 -1.47
N GLY A 124 -27.27 -12.85 -1.18
CA GLY A 124 -28.40 -13.77 -1.01
C GLY A 124 -29.28 -13.44 0.20
N VAL A 125 -28.68 -13.04 1.32
CA VAL A 125 -29.41 -12.57 2.52
C VAL A 125 -30.16 -11.28 2.21
N LYS A 126 -29.49 -10.31 1.56
CA LYS A 126 -30.09 -9.04 1.15
C LYS A 126 -31.28 -9.24 0.22
N GLU A 127 -31.14 -10.09 -0.80
CA GLU A 127 -32.22 -10.37 -1.75
C GLU A 127 -33.41 -11.06 -1.06
N ARG A 128 -33.16 -12.03 -0.17
CA ARG A 128 -34.23 -12.66 0.61
C ARG A 128 -34.94 -11.67 1.53
N PHE A 129 -34.19 -10.79 2.18
CA PHE A 129 -34.75 -9.76 3.05
C PHE A 129 -35.62 -8.77 2.26
N ILE A 130 -35.15 -8.30 1.11
CA ILE A 130 -35.91 -7.42 0.22
C ILE A 130 -37.18 -8.13 -0.27
N GLN A 131 -37.09 -9.40 -0.67
CA GLN A 131 -38.25 -10.16 -1.14
C GLN A 131 -39.29 -10.41 -0.03
N LEU A 132 -38.85 -10.67 1.21
CA LEU A 132 -39.75 -10.79 2.36
C LEU A 132 -40.44 -9.47 2.67
N MET A 133 -39.70 -8.35 2.66
CA MET A 133 -40.27 -7.02 2.85
C MET A 133 -41.28 -6.67 1.76
N LEU A 134 -40.97 -6.91 0.50
CA LEU A 134 -41.89 -6.65 -0.62
C LEU A 134 -43.14 -7.55 -0.59
N ARG A 135 -43.02 -8.79 -0.08
CA ARG A 135 -44.15 -9.68 0.14
C ARG A 135 -45.02 -9.19 1.29
N ALA A 136 -44.42 -8.80 2.41
CA ALA A 136 -45.13 -8.25 3.56
C ALA A 136 -45.91 -6.97 3.19
N ILE A 137 -45.30 -6.09 2.40
CA ILE A 137 -45.95 -4.87 1.88
C ILE A 137 -47.14 -5.25 0.98
N ARG A 138 -46.98 -6.17 0.03
CA ARG A 138 -48.08 -6.59 -0.86
C ARG A 138 -49.24 -7.26 -0.12
N THR A 139 -48.94 -8.16 0.82
CA THR A 139 -49.98 -8.78 1.65
C THR A 139 -50.67 -7.76 2.56
N SER A 140 -49.92 -6.75 3.03
CA SER A 140 -50.51 -5.65 3.80
C SER A 140 -51.38 -4.74 2.94
N GLU A 141 -51.06 -4.56 1.66
CA GLU A 141 -51.84 -3.78 0.70
C GLU A 141 -53.13 -4.53 0.28
N GLU A 142 -53.06 -5.85 0.08
CA GLU A 142 -54.23 -6.71 -0.18
C GLU A 142 -55.16 -6.81 1.05
N ALA A 143 -54.59 -6.97 2.24
CA ALA A 143 -55.36 -6.91 3.50
C ALA A 143 -55.98 -5.52 3.72
N SER A 144 -55.24 -4.44 3.43
CA SER A 144 -55.74 -3.06 3.55
C SER A 144 -56.79 -2.69 2.50
N ARG A 145 -56.75 -3.32 1.32
CA ARG A 145 -57.81 -3.22 0.29
C ARG A 145 -59.09 -3.92 0.72
N ALA A 146 -59.01 -5.06 1.41
CA ALA A 146 -60.17 -5.80 1.89
C ALA A 146 -60.88 -5.13 3.08
N THR A 147 -60.15 -4.40 3.94
CA THR A 147 -60.73 -3.70 5.11
C THR A 147 -61.21 -2.28 4.78
N GLY A 148 -60.98 -1.76 3.57
CA GLY A 148 -61.41 -0.41 3.17
C GLY A 148 -60.75 0.74 3.95
N LEU A 149 -59.62 0.49 4.65
CA LEU A 149 -58.93 1.52 5.44
C LEU A 149 -57.93 2.37 4.64
N ALA A 150 -57.59 1.95 3.42
CA ALA A 150 -56.55 2.58 2.61
C ALA A 150 -57.07 3.29 1.35
N SER A 151 -58.38 3.39 1.15
CA SER A 151 -58.97 4.22 0.07
C SER A 151 -59.43 5.60 0.53
N GLY A 152 -59.15 6.00 1.76
CA GLY A 152 -59.43 7.36 2.23
C GLY A 152 -58.93 7.58 3.63
N VAL A 153 -57.70 8.10 3.75
CA VAL A 153 -57.10 8.60 5.00
C VAL A 153 -57.06 7.52 6.10
N ALA A 154 -55.95 6.76 6.19
CA ALA A 154 -55.60 6.12 7.45
C ALA A 154 -55.63 7.24 8.50
N SER A 155 -56.63 7.23 9.39
CA SER A 155 -56.84 8.33 10.31
C SER A 155 -55.53 8.58 11.04
N THR A 156 -55.11 9.84 11.09
CA THR A 156 -53.80 10.24 11.65
C THR A 156 -53.57 9.64 13.05
N GLY A 157 -54.65 9.28 13.76
CA GLY A 157 -54.64 8.54 15.01
C GLY A 157 -54.18 7.08 14.94
N ALA A 158 -54.49 6.32 13.88
CA ALA A 158 -54.01 4.93 13.74
C ALA A 158 -52.50 4.88 13.47
N ALA A 159 -51.99 5.78 12.63
CA ALA A 159 -50.55 5.93 12.41
C ALA A 159 -49.84 6.39 13.70
N ALA A 160 -50.38 7.40 14.39
CA ALA A 160 -49.85 7.85 15.67
C ALA A 160 -49.86 6.75 16.74
N GLY A 161 -50.90 5.90 16.77
CA GLY A 161 -51.00 4.76 17.68
C GLY A 161 -49.93 3.70 17.42
N ILE A 162 -49.66 3.37 16.15
CA ILE A 162 -48.58 2.42 15.79
C ILE A 162 -47.21 3.01 16.16
N PHE A 163 -46.97 4.29 15.86
CA PHE A 163 -45.72 4.95 16.24
C PHE A 163 -45.52 5.02 17.76
N LEU A 164 -46.57 5.32 18.53
CA LEU A 164 -46.52 5.30 20.00
C LEU A 164 -46.26 3.90 20.55
N ALA A 165 -46.87 2.87 19.97
CA ALA A 165 -46.67 1.48 20.39
C ALA A 165 -45.23 1.02 20.14
N VAL A 166 -44.65 1.35 18.97
CA VAL A 166 -43.24 1.06 18.68
C VAL A 166 -42.31 1.85 19.61
N PHE A 167 -42.61 3.12 19.88
CA PHE A 167 -41.80 3.95 20.79
C PHE A 167 -41.85 3.43 22.24
N ALA A 168 -43.03 3.02 22.72
CA ALA A 168 -43.20 2.41 24.04
C ALA A 168 -42.46 1.07 24.17
N LEU A 169 -42.46 0.25 23.12
CA LEU A 169 -41.71 -1.00 23.07
C LEU A 169 -40.20 -0.76 23.16
N ILE A 170 -39.68 0.22 22.41
CA ILE A 170 -38.26 0.60 22.44
C ILE A 170 -37.86 1.11 23.84
N LEU A 171 -38.72 1.90 24.49
CA LEU A 171 -38.48 2.36 25.85
C LEU A 171 -38.46 1.21 26.86
N LEU A 172 -39.38 0.24 26.76
CA LEU A 172 -39.38 -0.93 27.65
C LEU A 172 -38.12 -1.78 27.50
N ILE A 173 -37.67 -2.01 26.27
CA ILE A 173 -36.43 -2.76 26.01
C ILE A 173 -35.22 -2.03 26.60
N ARG A 174 -35.22 -0.69 26.57
CA ARG A 174 -34.13 0.12 27.13
C ARG A 174 -34.15 0.22 28.66
N VAL A 175 -35.31 0.08 29.31
CA VAL A 175 -35.40 0.11 30.79
C VAL A 175 -34.99 -1.24 31.40
N PHE A 176 -35.13 -2.34 30.65
CA PHE A 176 -34.76 -3.69 31.09
C PHE A 176 -33.31 -4.10 30.72
N MET A 177 -32.60 -3.31 29.91
CA MET A 177 -31.15 -3.43 29.66
C MET A 177 -30.37 -2.44 30.52
#